data_AF-A0A494G9K0-F1
#
_entry.id   AF-A0A494G9K0-F1
#
_cell.length_a   1.000
_cell.length_b   1.000
_cell.length_c   1.000
_cell.angle_alpha   90.00
_cell.angle_beta   90.00
_cell.angle_gamma   90.00
#
_symmetry.space_group_name_H-M   'P 1'
#
loop_
_entity.id
_entity.type
_entity.pdbx_description
1 polymer ?
#
loop_
_entity_poly.entity_id
_entity_poly.type
_entity_poly.pdbx_seq_one_letter_code
_entity_poly.pdbx_strand_id
1 'polypeptide(L)'
;MILNTRREDENFWKLIEKYHIHPRVLEVIRLSGLYGVYKSNRPAIDRSLITALVERWRPETHTFHFRTGEATITLQDVEVLYGLPVNGDPVLGNEMIRTIED
;
A
#
# COMPACT_ATOMS: atom_id res chain seq x y z
N MET A 1 -16.79 14.57 0.43
CA MET A 1 -15.53 14.99 -0.25
C MET A 1 -15.23 14.02 -1.38
N ILE A 2 -14.83 14.42 -2.60
CA ILE A 2 -14.47 13.44 -3.65
C ILE A 2 -12.96 13.18 -3.60
N LEU A 3 -12.57 11.99 -3.13
CA LEU A 3 -11.17 11.57 -3.14
C LEU A 3 -10.76 11.15 -4.55
N ASN A 4 -9.85 11.91 -5.15
CA ASN A 4 -9.22 11.53 -6.39
C ASN A 4 -8.01 10.65 -6.09
N THR A 5 -8.21 9.33 -5.99
CA THR A 5 -7.12 8.38 -5.79
C THR A 5 -6.23 8.35 -7.03
N ARG A 6 -5.06 8.98 -6.98
CA ARG A 6 -4.00 8.78 -7.98
C ARG A 6 -3.34 7.44 -7.73
N ARG A 7 -3.41 6.55 -8.72
CA ARG A 7 -2.78 5.23 -8.69
C ARG A 7 -1.78 5.15 -9.84
N GLU A 8 -0.50 5.34 -9.52
CA GLU A 8 0.59 5.45 -10.51
C GLU A 8 1.07 4.08 -11.04
N ASP A 9 0.70 2.98 -10.38
CA ASP A 9 1.12 1.61 -10.74
C ASP A 9 0.33 0.99 -11.91
N GLU A 10 -0.51 1.78 -12.59
CA GLU A 10 -1.48 1.24 -13.55
C GLU A 10 -0.86 0.52 -14.73
N ASN A 11 0.21 1.08 -15.26
CA ASN A 11 0.93 0.48 -16.37
C ASN A 11 1.70 -0.77 -15.94
N PHE A 12 2.13 -0.84 -14.67
CA PHE A 12 2.86 -1.99 -14.15
C PHE A 12 1.98 -3.24 -14.15
N TRP A 13 0.78 -3.19 -13.58
CA TRP A 13 -0.08 -4.38 -13.50
C TRP A 13 -0.60 -4.85 -14.84
N LYS A 14 -0.90 -3.92 -15.77
CA LYS A 14 -1.23 -4.26 -17.17
C LYS A 14 -0.08 -5.03 -17.84
N LEU A 15 1.17 -4.68 -17.53
CA LEU A 15 2.35 -5.37 -18.05
C LEU A 15 2.49 -6.78 -17.46
N ILE A 16 2.28 -6.93 -16.15
CA ILE A 16 2.34 -8.22 -15.45
C ILE A 16 1.24 -9.19 -15.92
N GLU A 17 0.02 -8.69 -16.17
CA GLU A 17 -1.06 -9.50 -16.74
C GLU A 17 -0.74 -9.95 -18.17
N LYS A 18 -0.12 -9.08 -18.97
CA LYS A 18 0.24 -9.37 -20.37
C LYS A 18 1.45 -10.30 -20.49
N TYR A 19 2.43 -10.18 -19.60
CA TYR A 19 3.67 -10.93 -19.65
C TYR A 19 3.92 -11.60 -18.29
N HIS A 20 3.97 -12.93 -18.30
CA HIS A 20 4.33 -13.69 -17.11
C HIS A 20 5.72 -13.28 -16.60
N ILE A 21 5.82 -12.96 -15.31
CA ILE A 21 7.10 -12.64 -14.69
C ILE A 21 8.00 -13.86 -14.77
N HIS A 22 9.21 -13.67 -15.30
CA HIS A 22 10.21 -14.72 -15.38
C HIS A 22 10.52 -15.29 -13.98
N PRO A 23 10.67 -16.61 -13.80
CA PRO A 23 10.87 -17.23 -12.49
C PRO A 23 12.01 -16.63 -11.66
N ARG A 24 13.11 -16.22 -12.30
CA ARG A 24 14.24 -15.54 -11.63
C ARG A 24 13.85 -14.21 -10.98
N VAL A 25 12.95 -13.45 -11.60
CA VAL A 25 12.47 -12.17 -11.05
C VAL A 25 11.50 -12.44 -9.88
N LEU A 26 10.64 -13.46 -10.02
CA LEU A 26 9.79 -13.90 -8.90
C LEU A 26 10.62 -14.31 -7.68
N GLU A 27 11.76 -14.96 -7.90
CA GLU A 27 12.65 -15.35 -6.81
C GLU A 27 13.26 -14.13 -6.11
N VAL A 28 13.70 -13.12 -6.86
CA VAL A 28 14.17 -11.85 -6.27
C VAL A 28 13.07 -11.17 -5.45
N ILE A 29 11.83 -11.16 -5.96
CA ILE A 29 10.68 -10.58 -5.25
C ILE A 29 10.37 -11.36 -3.95
N ARG A 30 10.56 -12.68 -3.94
CA ARG A 30 10.41 -13.50 -2.72
C ARG A 30 11.49 -13.20 -1.70
N LEU A 31 12.75 -13.19 -2.15
CA LEU A 31 13.89 -12.96 -1.27
C LEU A 31 13.91 -11.54 -0.68
N SER A 32 13.28 -10.56 -1.35
CA SER A 32 13.12 -9.20 -0.81
C SER A 32 11.98 -9.04 0.18
N GLY A 33 11.15 -10.08 0.41
CA GLY A 33 9.96 -9.99 1.25
C GLY A 33 8.77 -9.27 0.59
N LEU A 34 8.90 -8.83 -0.67
CA LEU A 34 7.84 -8.11 -1.38
C LEU A 34 6.82 -9.02 -2.08
N TYR A 35 6.93 -10.33 -1.90
CA TYR A 35 6.05 -11.29 -2.55
C TYR A 35 4.57 -11.12 -2.18
N GLY A 36 4.26 -10.76 -0.93
CA GLY A 36 2.88 -10.52 -0.54
C GLY A 36 2.28 -9.27 -1.20
N VAL A 37 3.07 -8.21 -1.41
CA VAL A 37 2.68 -7.03 -2.22
C VAL A 37 2.42 -7.44 -3.66
N TYR A 38 3.34 -8.21 -4.26
CA TYR A 38 3.16 -8.73 -5.63
C TYR A 38 1.88 -9.55 -5.76
N LYS A 39 1.63 -10.47 -4.81
CA LYS A 39 0.45 -11.34 -4.78
C LYS A 39 -0.85 -10.58 -4.53
N SER A 40 -0.80 -9.46 -3.83
CA SER A 40 -1.96 -8.60 -3.57
C SER A 40 -2.51 -7.96 -4.84
N ASN A 41 -1.74 -7.95 -5.93
CA ASN A 41 -2.17 -7.55 -7.28
C ASN A 41 -2.85 -6.15 -7.28
N ARG A 42 -3.88 -5.98 -8.13
CA ARG A 42 -4.79 -4.85 -8.17
C ARG A 42 -6.07 -5.15 -7.40
N PRO A 43 -6.14 -4.86 -6.07
CA PRO A 43 -7.42 -4.90 -5.40
C PRO A 43 -8.35 -3.86 -6.01
N ALA A 44 -9.61 -4.23 -6.20
CA ALA A 44 -10.66 -3.30 -6.58
C ALA A 44 -10.87 -2.31 -5.43
N ILE A 45 -10.69 -1.03 -5.69
CA ILE A 45 -10.86 0.02 -4.69
C ILE A 45 -12.28 0.57 -4.80
N ASP A 46 -13.08 0.36 -3.77
CA ASP A 46 -14.39 1.01 -3.65
C ASP A 46 -14.18 2.46 -3.18
N ARG A 47 -14.33 3.39 -4.12
CA ARG A 47 -14.16 4.83 -3.87
C ARG A 47 -15.17 5.37 -2.85
N SER A 48 -16.39 4.82 -2.82
CA SER A 48 -17.43 5.23 -1.88
C SER A 48 -17.07 4.78 -0.47
N LEU A 49 -16.55 3.55 -0.32
CA LEU A 49 -16.07 3.03 0.95
C LEU A 49 -14.87 3.84 1.47
N ILE A 50 -13.88 4.11 0.63
CA ILE A 50 -12.71 4.91 1.02
C ILE A 50 -13.12 6.33 1.43
N THR A 51 -14.04 6.95 0.69
CA THR A 51 -14.58 8.27 1.05
C THR A 51 -15.27 8.23 2.41
N ALA A 52 -16.11 7.23 2.66
CA ALA A 52 -16.81 7.07 3.93
C ALA A 52 -15.84 6.83 5.11
N LEU A 53 -14.72 6.12 4.88
CA LEU A 53 -13.67 5.93 5.89
C LEU A 53 -12.96 7.26 6.17
N VAL A 54 -12.59 8.02 5.15
CA VAL A 54 -11.91 9.31 5.33
C VAL A 54 -12.81 10.32 6.05
N GLU A 55 -14.11 10.34 5.78
CA GLU A 55 -15.06 11.19 6.52
C GLU A 55 -15.19 10.80 8.00
N ARG A 56 -14.80 9.58 8.38
CA ARG A 56 -14.82 9.06 9.75
C ARG A 56 -13.46 9.10 10.43
N TRP A 57 -12.41 9.53 9.74
CA TRP A 57 -11.06 9.63 10.27
C TRP A 57 -10.93 10.81 11.25
N ARG A 58 -10.39 10.55 12.44
CA ARG A 58 -9.95 11.58 13.38
C ARG A 58 -8.44 11.70 13.33
N PRO A 59 -7.89 12.81 12.80
CA PRO A 59 -6.45 12.99 12.70
C PRO A 59 -5.77 13.11 14.07
N GLU A 60 -6.50 13.52 15.11
CA GLU A 60 -5.94 13.67 16.45
C GLU A 60 -5.53 12.34 17.07
N THR A 61 -6.37 11.31 16.88
CA THR A 61 -6.18 9.97 17.46
C THR A 61 -5.71 8.94 16.44
N HIS A 62 -5.69 9.29 15.15
CA HIS A 62 -5.42 8.38 14.04
C HIS A 62 -6.37 7.18 14.03
N THR A 63 -7.64 7.42 14.37
CA THR A 63 -8.69 6.37 14.44
C THR A 63 -9.88 6.68 13.55
N PHE A 64 -10.55 5.63 13.07
CA PHE A 64 -11.83 5.70 12.37
C PHE A 64 -12.97 5.54 13.38
N HIS A 65 -13.96 6.43 13.32
CA HIS A 65 -15.14 6.37 14.19
C HIS A 65 -16.34 5.73 13.46
N PHE A 66 -16.74 4.56 13.96
CA PHE A 66 -17.93 3.85 13.54
C PHE A 66 -19.03 3.93 14.61
N ARG A 67 -20.27 3.56 14.22
CA ARG A 67 -21.38 3.47 15.19
C ARG A 67 -21.12 2.44 16.29
N THR A 68 -20.27 1.46 16.00
CA THR A 68 -19.94 0.33 16.86
C THR A 68 -18.70 0.56 17.72
N GLY A 69 -18.00 1.69 17.56
CA GLY A 69 -16.75 1.99 18.26
C GLY A 69 -15.69 2.60 17.34
N GLU A 70 -14.44 2.55 17.77
CA GLU A 70 -13.28 3.07 17.04
C GLU A 70 -12.45 1.93 16.45
N ALA A 71 -11.79 2.20 15.34
CA ALA A 71 -10.79 1.29 14.78
C ALA A 71 -9.54 2.05 14.34
N THR A 72 -8.37 1.47 14.58
CA THR A 72 -7.07 2.00 14.16
C THR A 72 -6.46 1.05 13.15
N ILE A 73 -5.80 1.58 12.11
CA ILE A 73 -4.94 0.76 11.25
C ILE A 73 -3.55 0.75 11.89
N THR A 74 -3.07 -0.45 12.23
CA THR A 74 -1.76 -0.66 12.83
C THR A 74 -0.77 -1.22 11.80
N LEU A 75 0.52 -1.19 12.14
CA LEU A 75 1.54 -1.83 11.32
C LEU A 75 1.32 -3.35 11.21
N GLN A 76 0.78 -3.99 12.26
CA GLN A 76 0.44 -5.41 12.24
C GLN A 76 -0.61 -5.73 11.18
N ASP A 77 -1.59 -4.85 10.97
CA ASP A 77 -2.57 -5.01 9.89
C ASP A 77 -1.88 -4.98 8.52
N VAL A 78 -0.87 -4.13 8.34
CA VAL A 78 -0.07 -4.05 7.10
C VAL A 78 0.76 -5.33 6.90
N GLU A 79 1.37 -5.86 7.96
CA GLU A 79 2.08 -7.14 7.93
C GLU A 79 1.16 -8.29 7.53
N VAL A 80 -0.03 -8.36 8.11
CA VAL A 80 -1.01 -9.42 7.82
C VAL A 80 -1.55 -9.29 6.40
N LEU A 81 -1.87 -8.07 5.94
CA LEU A 81 -2.43 -7.84 4.60
C LEU A 81 -1.41 -8.08 3.48
N TYR A 82 -0.16 -7.62 3.66
CA TYR A 82 0.84 -7.60 2.60
C TYR A 82 2.04 -8.52 2.82
N GLY A 83 2.14 -9.18 3.98
CA GLY A 83 3.30 -10.01 4.35
C GLY A 83 4.59 -9.21 4.51
N LEU A 84 4.48 -7.88 4.68
CA LEU A 84 5.64 -7.00 4.80
C LEU A 84 6.19 -7.06 6.23
N PRO A 85 7.51 -7.23 6.40
CA PRO A 85 8.10 -7.23 7.74
C PRO A 85 7.94 -5.83 8.35
N VAL A 86 7.31 -5.77 9.52
CA VAL A 86 7.16 -4.52 10.30
C VAL A 86 8.40 -4.21 11.13
N ASN A 87 9.18 -5.25 11.44
CA ASN A 87 10.44 -5.13 12.18
C ASN A 87 11.62 -5.26 11.21
N GLY A 88 12.64 -4.43 11.41
CA GLY A 88 13.86 -4.44 10.61
C GLY A 88 14.23 -3.05 10.08
N ASP A 89 15.24 -2.99 9.22
CA ASP A 89 15.67 -1.74 8.61
C ASP A 89 14.64 -1.24 7.58
N PRO A 90 14.38 0.08 7.52
CA PRO A 90 13.46 0.64 6.55
C PRO A 90 13.98 0.42 5.12
N VAL A 91 13.10 -0.03 4.23
CA VAL A 91 13.40 -0.09 2.79
C VAL A 91 13.26 1.32 2.22
N LEU A 92 14.39 2.02 2.07
CA LEU A 92 14.45 3.33 1.44
C LEU A 92 14.67 3.18 -0.07
N GLY A 93 13.83 3.82 -0.88
CA GLY A 93 14.13 4.02 -2.28
C GLY A 93 15.30 4.99 -2.42
N ASN A 94 16.10 4.86 -3.49
CA ASN A 94 17.05 5.90 -3.86
C ASN A 94 16.27 7.09 -4.45
N GLU A 95 15.56 7.82 -3.60
CA GLU A 95 15.17 9.17 -3.93
C GLU A 95 16.46 9.97 -3.95
N MET A 96 16.98 10.26 -5.15
CA MET A 96 17.96 11.34 -5.29
C MET A 96 17.39 12.51 -4.51
N ILE A 97 18.07 12.86 -3.41
CA ILE A 97 17.80 14.01 -2.58
C ILE A 97 17.49 15.14 -3.55
N ARG A 98 16.22 15.52 -3.67
CA ARG A 98 15.90 16.82 -4.25
C ARG A 98 16.46 17.77 -3.22
N THR A 99 17.69 18.22 -3.44
CA THR A 99 18.26 19.32 -2.71
C THR A 99 17.22 20.42 -2.84
N ILE A 100 16.50 20.66 -1.75
CA ILE A 100 15.76 21.89 -1.60
C ILE A 100 16.89 22.91 -1.43
N GLU A 101 17.29 23.51 -2.54
CA GLU A 101 18.01 24.78 -2.49
C GLU A 101 17.01 25.79 -1.93
N ASP A 102 17.41 26.45 -0.84
CA ASP A 102 16.68 27.48 -0.12
C ASP A 102 16.27 28.66 -1.03
#